data_AF-A0A844SVW4-F1
#
_entry.id   AF-A0A844SVW4-F1
#
_cell.length_a   1.000
_cell.length_b   1.000
_cell.length_c   1.000
_cell.angle_alpha   90.00
_cell.angle_beta   90.00
_cell.angle_gamma   90.00
#
_symmetry.space_group_name_H-M   'P 1'
#
loop_
_entity.id
_entity.type
_entity.pdbx_description
1 polymer ?
#
loop_
_entity_poly.entity_id
_entity_poly.type
_entity_poly.pdbx_seq_one_letter_code
_entity_poly.pdbx_strand_id
1 'polypeptide(L)'
;MIAHDVHLRIGSLLFEGVDQIDLTGPFEVLSRIPNSTYRIYGKTAEPVRDIKGLRLTPDATLADAPPLDVLHVPGGFGQQALMEDAEVLGWINRQAAGACRIFSVCTGALICGAAGLLKGRRATTHWASFHLLPLFGATPVNERVVVDGSFVFAAGVTAGIDGALRLAAELRGDDTARAIQLYMVYAPEPPFDSGTPETAPPEILQQSRQAVRAITEQREETARRVAARLGVAVQGD
;
A
#
# COMPACT_ATOMS: atom_id res chain seq x y z
N MET A 1 -11.71 4.33 -16.74
CA MET A 1 -12.15 2.97 -17.10
C MET A 1 -11.30 2.46 -18.26
N ILE A 2 -10.82 1.22 -18.18
CA ILE A 2 -10.14 0.53 -19.29
C ILE A 2 -11.16 -0.41 -19.95
N ALA A 3 -11.15 -0.47 -21.29
CA ALA A 3 -12.03 -1.34 -22.05
C ALA A 3 -11.93 -2.82 -21.60
N HIS A 4 -13.07 -3.52 -21.59
CA HIS A 4 -13.19 -4.87 -21.03
C HIS A 4 -12.43 -5.95 -21.83
N ASP A 5 -12.17 -5.69 -23.11
CA ASP A 5 -11.40 -6.56 -24.02
C ASP A 5 -9.89 -6.45 -23.81
N VAL A 6 -9.41 -5.37 -23.17
CA VAL A 6 -8.00 -5.21 -22.82
C VAL A 6 -7.68 -6.01 -21.55
N HIS A 7 -6.78 -6.99 -21.67
CA HIS A 7 -6.32 -7.80 -20.54
C HIS A 7 -5.44 -6.98 -19.58
N LEU A 8 -5.76 -6.99 -18.28
CA LEU A 8 -5.00 -6.27 -17.25
C LEU A 8 -3.97 -7.16 -16.54
N ARG A 9 -2.78 -6.65 -16.32
CA ARG A 9 -1.73 -7.26 -15.50
C ARG A 9 -1.62 -6.53 -14.17
N ILE A 10 -1.96 -7.23 -13.10
CA ILE A 10 -1.93 -6.73 -11.73
C ILE A 10 -0.78 -7.44 -11.01
N GLY A 11 0.08 -6.68 -10.35
CA GLY A 11 1.20 -7.22 -9.59
C GLY A 11 1.28 -6.64 -8.19
N SER A 12 1.62 -7.47 -7.21
CA SER A 12 1.86 -7.05 -5.84
C SER A 12 3.28 -7.30 -5.40
N LEU A 13 3.87 -6.35 -4.70
CA LEU A 13 5.15 -6.56 -4.02
C LEU A 13 4.95 -7.46 -2.79
N LEU A 14 5.82 -8.45 -2.64
CA LEU A 14 5.93 -9.30 -1.44
C LEU A 14 7.34 -9.22 -0.86
N PHE A 15 7.41 -9.08 0.47
CA PHE A 15 8.66 -8.90 1.19
C PHE A 15 8.57 -9.43 2.63
N GLU A 16 9.72 -9.72 3.22
CA GLU A 16 9.84 -10.14 4.62
C GLU A 16 9.31 -9.06 5.57
N GLY A 17 8.46 -9.43 6.51
CA GLY A 17 7.82 -8.50 7.45
C GLY A 17 6.70 -7.66 6.83
N VAL A 18 6.09 -8.10 5.73
CA VAL A 18 4.80 -7.57 5.24
C VAL A 18 3.71 -7.75 6.30
N ASP A 19 2.76 -6.83 6.40
CA ASP A 19 1.50 -7.12 7.10
C ASP A 19 0.59 -7.84 6.11
N GLN A 20 0.38 -9.15 6.30
CA GLN A 20 -0.17 -10.00 5.23
C GLN A 20 -1.51 -9.49 4.69
N ILE A 21 -2.34 -8.86 5.51
CA ILE A 21 -3.66 -8.36 5.08
C ILE A 21 -3.57 -7.12 4.20
N ASP A 22 -2.49 -6.34 4.31
CA ASP A 22 -2.18 -5.30 3.34
C ASP A 22 -1.99 -5.90 1.94
N LEU A 23 -1.57 -7.16 1.83
CA LEU A 23 -1.47 -7.90 0.58
C LEU A 23 -2.77 -8.66 0.25
N THR A 24 -3.26 -9.47 1.19
CA THR A 24 -4.31 -10.46 0.93
C THR A 24 -5.71 -9.84 0.86
N GLY A 25 -5.96 -8.72 1.55
CA GLY A 25 -7.20 -7.97 1.42
C GLY A 25 -7.39 -7.42 -0.01
N PRO A 26 -6.43 -6.65 -0.54
CA PRO A 26 -6.38 -6.29 -1.95
C PRO A 26 -6.39 -7.48 -2.91
N PHE A 27 -5.64 -8.54 -2.63
CA PHE A 27 -5.65 -9.75 -3.46
C PHE A 27 -7.06 -10.29 -3.65
N GLU A 28 -7.85 -10.37 -2.57
CA GLU A 28 -9.22 -10.87 -2.60
C GLU A 28 -10.11 -10.06 -3.56
N VAL A 29 -9.92 -8.74 -3.65
CA VAL A 29 -10.68 -7.90 -4.59
C VAL A 29 -10.09 -7.93 -6.00
N LEU A 30 -8.78 -7.65 -6.12
CA LEU A 30 -8.12 -7.42 -7.41
C LEU A 30 -8.03 -8.68 -8.27
N SER A 31 -7.90 -9.87 -7.66
CA SER A 31 -7.90 -11.15 -8.37
C SER A 31 -9.25 -11.49 -9.02
N ARG A 32 -10.34 -10.81 -8.63
CA ARG A 32 -11.69 -10.99 -9.18
C ARG A 32 -12.03 -10.00 -10.30
N ILE A 33 -11.10 -9.11 -10.66
CA ILE A 33 -11.29 -8.19 -11.78
C ILE A 33 -11.35 -9.00 -13.08
N PRO A 34 -12.40 -8.84 -13.91
CA PRO A 34 -12.56 -9.61 -15.14
C PRO A 34 -11.49 -9.26 -16.18
N ASN A 35 -11.09 -10.28 -16.95
CA ASN A 35 -10.03 -10.21 -17.95
C ASN A 35 -8.73 -9.60 -17.36
N SER A 36 -8.26 -10.18 -16.26
CA SER A 36 -7.02 -9.78 -15.62
C SER A 36 -6.21 -10.99 -15.13
N THR A 37 -4.91 -10.79 -14.97
CA THR A 37 -4.01 -11.68 -14.24
C THR A 37 -3.50 -10.96 -13.01
N TYR A 38 -3.47 -11.64 -11.86
CA TYR A 38 -2.83 -11.16 -10.65
C TYR A 38 -1.61 -12.03 -10.33
N ARG A 39 -0.45 -11.44 -10.06
CA ARG A 39 0.76 -12.13 -9.60
C ARG A 39 1.44 -11.43 -8.44
N ILE A 40 2.12 -12.19 -7.60
CA ILE A 40 2.89 -11.72 -6.46
C ILE A 40 4.38 -11.78 -6.81
N TYR A 41 5.09 -10.67 -6.59
CA TYR A 41 6.49 -10.52 -6.96
C TYR A 41 7.36 -10.22 -5.74
N GLY A 42 8.40 -11.02 -5.54
CA GLY A 42 9.39 -10.84 -4.48
C GLY A 42 10.79 -10.60 -5.03
N LYS A 43 11.74 -10.19 -4.19
CA LYS A 43 13.15 -10.09 -4.62
C LYS A 43 13.73 -11.44 -5.07
N THR A 44 13.34 -12.49 -4.38
CA THR A 44 13.66 -13.88 -4.71
C THR A 44 12.36 -14.68 -4.86
N ALA A 45 12.45 -15.93 -5.29
CA ALA A 45 11.32 -16.86 -5.30
C ALA A 45 11.13 -17.57 -3.94
N GLU A 46 11.93 -17.23 -2.93
CA GLU A 46 11.88 -17.88 -1.62
C GLU A 46 10.68 -17.40 -0.81
N PRO A 47 10.09 -18.26 0.05
CA PRO A 47 9.04 -17.84 0.97
C PRO A 47 9.53 -16.76 1.93
N VAL A 48 8.67 -15.78 2.20
CA VAL A 48 8.86 -14.74 3.21
C VAL A 48 7.86 -14.92 4.34
N ARG A 49 8.11 -14.27 5.49
CA ARG A 49 7.18 -14.25 6.62
C ARG A 49 6.51 -12.89 6.76
N ASP A 50 5.25 -12.91 7.14
CA ASP A 50 4.54 -11.72 7.61
C ASP A 50 4.98 -11.34 9.03
N ILE A 51 4.50 -10.20 9.53
CA ILE A 51 4.80 -9.70 10.87
C ILE A 51 4.38 -10.64 12.03
N LYS A 52 3.57 -11.68 11.77
CA LYS A 52 3.08 -12.68 12.74
C LYS A 52 3.55 -14.11 12.44
N GLY A 53 4.39 -14.31 11.43
CA GLY A 53 4.98 -15.60 11.07
C GLY A 53 4.27 -16.42 9.99
N LEU A 54 3.15 -15.93 9.42
CA LEU A 54 2.51 -16.54 8.25
C LEU A 54 3.51 -16.54 7.09
N ARG A 55 3.62 -17.67 6.38
CA ARG A 55 4.51 -17.78 5.22
C ARG A 55 3.74 -17.52 3.93
N LEU A 56 4.33 -16.68 3.08
CA LEU A 56 3.83 -16.36 1.75
C LEU A 56 4.96 -16.58 0.74
N THR A 57 4.64 -17.11 -0.44
CA THR A 57 5.61 -17.39 -1.49
C THR A 57 5.33 -16.52 -2.71
N PRO A 58 6.33 -15.83 -3.27
CA PRO A 58 6.18 -15.11 -4.53
C PRO A 58 5.88 -16.04 -5.72
N ASP A 59 5.10 -15.57 -6.69
CA ASP A 59 4.87 -16.27 -7.96
C ASP A 59 6.04 -16.09 -8.95
N ALA A 60 6.84 -15.04 -8.77
CA ALA A 60 7.99 -14.69 -9.59
C ALA A 60 8.89 -13.66 -8.89
N THR A 61 10.09 -13.45 -9.43
CA THR A 61 10.97 -12.39 -8.95
C THR A 61 10.60 -11.02 -9.52
N LEU A 62 11.08 -9.93 -8.90
CA LEU A 62 10.93 -8.57 -9.43
C LEU A 62 11.51 -8.42 -10.85
N ALA A 63 12.58 -9.16 -11.15
CA ALA A 63 13.26 -9.14 -12.45
C ALA A 63 12.41 -9.78 -13.57
N ASP A 64 11.56 -10.76 -13.22
CA ASP A 64 10.70 -11.47 -14.16
C ASP A 64 9.34 -10.76 -14.37
N ALA A 65 9.09 -9.66 -13.66
CA ALA A 65 7.83 -8.93 -13.75
C ALA A 65 7.73 -8.20 -15.11
N PRO A 66 6.64 -8.40 -15.87
CA PRO A 66 6.37 -7.58 -17.06
C PRO A 66 5.97 -6.15 -16.64
N PRO A 67 5.81 -5.22 -17.60
CA PRO A 67 5.08 -3.99 -17.34
C PRO A 67 3.67 -4.32 -16.82
N LEU A 68 3.31 -3.71 -15.69
CA LEU A 68 2.04 -3.90 -15.01
C LEU A 68 1.08 -2.75 -15.34
N ASP A 69 -0.22 -3.05 -15.41
CA ASP A 69 -1.27 -2.04 -15.47
C ASP A 69 -1.62 -1.50 -14.08
N VAL A 70 -1.41 -2.33 -13.06
CA VAL A 70 -1.59 -2.01 -11.64
C VAL A 70 -0.42 -2.59 -10.85
N LEU A 71 0.28 -1.73 -10.12
CA LEU A 71 1.24 -2.13 -9.10
C LEU A 71 0.64 -1.86 -7.72
N HIS A 72 0.53 -2.92 -6.93
CA HIS A 72 0.12 -2.86 -5.54
C HIS A 72 1.33 -2.98 -4.59
N VAL A 73 1.45 -2.04 -3.66
CA VAL A 73 2.54 -1.91 -2.69
C VAL A 73 1.97 -2.00 -1.26
N PRO A 74 2.04 -3.18 -0.61
CA PRO A 74 1.56 -3.35 0.75
C PRO A 74 2.51 -2.72 1.78
N GLY A 75 2.04 -2.58 3.02
CA GLY A 75 2.81 -2.14 4.17
C GLY A 75 3.31 -3.30 5.04
N GLY A 76 3.66 -2.97 6.28
CA GLY A 76 4.25 -3.90 7.24
C GLY A 76 5.47 -3.31 7.95
N PHE A 77 6.11 -4.10 8.81
CA PHE A 77 7.33 -3.67 9.52
C PHE A 77 8.56 -3.72 8.61
N GLY A 78 8.63 -4.70 7.70
CA GLY A 78 9.71 -4.83 6.72
C GLY A 78 9.79 -3.68 5.72
N GLN A 79 8.72 -2.90 5.60
CA GLN A 79 8.65 -1.66 4.85
C GLN A 79 9.82 -0.72 5.18
N GLN A 80 10.25 -0.66 6.45
CA GLN A 80 11.34 0.22 6.88
C GLN A 80 12.64 -0.07 6.11
N ALA A 81 13.02 -1.34 5.97
CA ALA A 81 14.23 -1.73 5.24
C ALA A 81 14.11 -1.43 3.74
N LEU A 82 12.91 -1.59 3.17
CA LEU A 82 12.67 -1.34 1.74
C LEU A 82 12.79 0.12 1.33
N MET A 83 12.69 1.07 2.26
CA MET A 83 12.90 2.50 1.96
C MET A 83 14.34 2.82 1.56
N GLU A 84 15.30 1.92 1.81
CA GLU A 84 16.70 2.07 1.41
C GLU A 84 17.13 0.98 0.40
N ASP A 85 16.22 0.13 -0.06
CA ASP A 85 16.51 -0.97 -0.99
C ASP A 85 16.44 -0.49 -2.45
N ALA A 86 17.60 -0.19 -3.03
CA ALA A 86 17.71 0.35 -4.39
C ALA A 86 17.07 -0.54 -5.48
N GLU A 87 17.05 -1.86 -5.30
CA GLU A 87 16.47 -2.80 -6.26
C GLU A 87 14.95 -2.66 -6.29
N VAL A 88 14.33 -2.64 -5.11
CA VAL A 88 12.88 -2.51 -4.93
C VAL A 88 12.41 -1.12 -5.35
N LEU A 89 13.08 -0.06 -4.89
CA LEU A 89 12.73 1.31 -5.25
C LEU A 89 12.89 1.55 -6.77
N GLY A 90 13.94 1.01 -7.37
CA GLY A 90 14.15 1.07 -8.81
C GLY A 90 13.08 0.31 -9.60
N TRP A 91 12.64 -0.85 -9.11
CA TRP A 91 11.55 -1.61 -9.73
C TRP A 91 10.21 -0.85 -9.66
N ILE A 92 9.85 -0.30 -8.50
CA ILE A 92 8.64 0.52 -8.32
C ILE A 92 8.67 1.72 -9.27
N ASN A 93 9.80 2.43 -9.35
CA ASN A 93 9.95 3.58 -10.23
C ASN A 93 9.79 3.20 -11.72
N ARG A 94 10.39 2.08 -12.16
CA ARG A 94 10.23 1.57 -13.53
C ARG A 94 8.78 1.22 -13.87
N GLN A 95 8.07 0.58 -12.95
CA GLN A 95 6.64 0.27 -13.15
C GLN A 95 5.82 1.55 -13.25
N ALA A 96 6.03 2.51 -12.34
CA ALA A 96 5.33 3.80 -12.33
C ALA A 96 5.56 4.60 -13.63
N ALA A 97 6.76 4.55 -14.21
CA ALA A 97 7.07 5.20 -15.48
C ALA A 97 6.29 4.62 -16.68
N GLY A 98 5.83 3.37 -16.58
CA GLY A 98 5.02 2.69 -17.59
C GLY A 98 3.54 3.09 -17.61
N ALA A 99 3.17 4.19 -16.94
CA ALA A 99 1.78 4.65 -16.77
C ALA A 99 0.88 3.66 -15.99
N CYS A 100 1.47 2.85 -15.11
CA CYS A 100 0.70 1.95 -14.25
C CYS A 100 -0.08 2.73 -13.18
N ARG A 101 -1.19 2.16 -12.72
CA ARG A 101 -1.84 2.65 -11.49
C ARG A 101 -1.04 2.15 -10.30
N ILE A 102 -0.70 3.06 -9.40
CA ILE A 102 -0.03 2.71 -8.14
C ILE A 102 -1.09 2.63 -7.05
N PHE A 103 -1.21 1.46 -6.45
CA PHE A 103 -2.05 1.25 -5.28
C PHE A 103 -1.17 0.93 -4.09
N SER A 104 -1.24 1.69 -3.01
CA SER A 104 -0.54 1.34 -1.78
C SER A 104 -1.49 1.20 -0.61
N VAL A 105 -1.17 0.30 0.31
CA VAL A 105 -1.91 0.11 1.56
C VAL A 105 -0.97 0.38 2.72
N CYS A 106 -1.50 1.00 3.78
CA CYS A 106 -0.82 1.18 5.06
C CYS A 106 0.51 1.91 4.87
N THR A 107 1.61 1.39 5.40
CA THR A 107 2.95 1.96 5.26
C THR A 107 3.57 1.75 3.87
N GLY A 108 2.93 1.03 2.95
CA GLY A 108 3.38 0.90 1.56
C GLY A 108 3.49 2.25 0.84
N ALA A 109 2.69 3.25 1.26
CA ALA A 109 2.81 4.63 0.80
C ALA A 109 4.22 5.21 1.05
N LEU A 110 4.89 4.83 2.15
CA LEU A 110 6.24 5.31 2.46
C LEU A 110 7.31 4.68 1.56
N ILE A 111 7.09 3.46 1.07
CA ILE A 111 7.95 2.85 0.02
C ILE A 111 7.79 3.65 -1.28
N CYS A 112 6.55 4.00 -1.63
CA CYS A 112 6.28 4.88 -2.77
C CYS A 112 6.94 6.26 -2.58
N GLY A 113 6.94 6.79 -1.36
CA GLY A 113 7.64 8.03 -1.00
C GLY A 113 9.15 7.92 -1.20
N ALA A 114 9.75 6.84 -0.70
CA ALA A 114 11.17 6.55 -0.90
C ALA A 114 11.54 6.35 -2.38
N ALA A 115 10.62 5.87 -3.21
CA ALA A 115 10.77 5.77 -4.66
C ALA A 115 10.55 7.11 -5.40
N GLY A 116 10.30 8.20 -4.67
CA GLY A 116 10.09 9.55 -5.20
C GLY A 116 8.69 9.82 -5.75
N LEU A 117 7.71 8.94 -5.50
CA LEU A 117 6.40 9.00 -6.13
C LEU A 117 5.36 9.87 -5.40
N LEU A 118 5.66 10.32 -4.18
CA LEU A 118 4.72 11.11 -3.36
C LEU A 118 4.83 12.64 -3.53
N LYS A 119 5.86 13.14 -4.22
CA LYS A 119 6.09 14.59 -4.34
C LYS A 119 4.90 15.27 -5.03
N GLY A 120 4.26 16.22 -4.34
CA GLY A 120 3.10 16.95 -4.82
C GLY A 120 1.80 16.15 -4.85
N ARG A 121 1.77 14.96 -4.23
CA ARG A 121 0.59 14.08 -4.19
C ARG A 121 -0.22 14.26 -2.91
N ARG A 122 -1.53 14.10 -3.01
CA ARG A 122 -2.40 13.82 -1.87
C ARG A 122 -2.30 12.34 -1.53
N ALA A 123 -1.99 12.02 -0.27
CA ALA A 123 -1.81 10.63 0.15
C ALA A 123 -2.29 10.40 1.58
N THR A 124 -2.63 9.15 1.88
CA THR A 124 -2.85 8.63 3.23
C THR A 124 -1.90 7.44 3.48
N THR A 125 -1.82 6.99 4.73
CA THR A 125 -1.00 5.86 5.15
C THR A 125 -1.54 5.33 6.49
N HIS A 126 -0.85 4.40 7.14
CA HIS A 126 -1.20 3.96 8.49
C HIS A 126 -1.15 5.13 9.49
N TRP A 127 -2.12 5.20 10.41
CA TRP A 127 -2.27 6.31 11.36
C TRP A 127 -0.98 6.59 12.17
N ALA A 128 -0.27 5.55 12.60
CA ALA A 128 0.98 5.70 13.36
C ALA A 128 2.15 6.28 12.54
N SER A 129 2.04 6.31 11.21
CA SER A 129 3.08 6.80 10.30
C SER A 129 2.61 7.97 9.44
N PHE A 130 1.41 8.50 9.71
CA PHE A 130 0.79 9.58 8.94
C PHE A 130 1.63 10.86 8.88
N HIS A 131 2.28 11.20 9.99
CA HIS A 131 3.17 12.36 10.12
C HIS A 131 4.43 12.29 9.24
N LEU A 132 4.74 11.13 8.63
CA LEU A 132 5.92 10.96 7.77
C LEU A 132 5.65 11.32 6.31
N LEU A 133 4.39 11.42 5.88
CA LEU A 133 4.03 11.74 4.50
C LEU A 133 4.63 13.07 3.99
N PRO A 134 4.62 14.18 4.77
CA PRO A 134 5.24 15.43 4.35
C PRO A 134 6.75 15.33 4.08
N LEU A 135 7.47 14.41 4.72
CA LEU A 135 8.91 14.21 4.47
C LEU A 135 9.19 13.76 3.02
N PHE A 136 8.19 13.18 2.34
CA PHE A 136 8.27 12.78 0.94
C PHE A 136 7.57 13.77 -0.01
N GLY A 137 7.22 14.96 0.48
CA GLY A 137 6.58 16.02 -0.30
C GLY A 137 5.11 15.75 -0.60
N ALA A 138 4.47 14.83 0.12
CA ALA A 138 3.04 14.57 0.00
C ALA A 138 2.24 15.58 0.85
N THR A 139 1.04 15.93 0.39
CA THR A 139 0.00 16.52 1.22
C THR A 139 -0.75 15.40 1.95
N PRO A 140 -0.62 15.28 3.29
CA PRO A 140 -1.30 14.24 4.04
C PRO A 140 -2.82 14.49 4.08
N VAL A 141 -3.62 13.48 3.80
CA VAL A 141 -5.09 13.52 3.81
C VAL A 141 -5.61 12.40 4.72
N ASN A 142 -6.28 12.76 5.82
CA ASN A 142 -6.80 11.80 6.80
C ASN A 142 -8.14 11.20 6.33
N GLU A 143 -8.06 10.41 5.26
CA GLU A 143 -9.17 9.64 4.71
C GLU A 143 -8.75 8.17 4.62
N ARG A 144 -9.75 7.27 4.65
CA ARG A 144 -9.52 5.82 4.56
C ARG A 144 -8.91 5.40 3.22
N VAL A 145 -9.33 6.06 2.14
CA VAL A 145 -8.81 5.88 0.78
C VAL A 145 -8.71 7.25 0.13
N VAL A 146 -7.55 7.57 -0.44
CA VAL A 146 -7.27 8.82 -1.16
C VAL A 146 -6.92 8.46 -2.59
N VAL A 147 -7.65 9.04 -3.55
CA VAL A 147 -7.36 8.91 -4.98
C VAL A 147 -6.75 10.21 -5.49
N ASP A 148 -5.59 10.11 -6.15
CA ASP A 148 -4.87 11.22 -6.79
C ASP A 148 -4.37 10.77 -8.17
N GLY A 149 -5.17 11.04 -9.21
CA GLY A 149 -4.85 10.67 -10.58
C GLY A 149 -4.74 9.16 -10.75
N SER A 150 -3.55 8.66 -11.09
CA SER A 150 -3.24 7.23 -11.23
C SER A 150 -2.84 6.56 -9.92
N PHE A 151 -2.90 7.27 -8.78
CA PHE A 151 -2.52 6.77 -7.48
C PHE A 151 -3.75 6.55 -6.60
N VAL A 152 -3.77 5.41 -5.92
CA VAL A 152 -4.72 5.10 -4.85
C VAL A 152 -3.91 4.80 -3.59
N PHE A 153 -4.11 5.59 -2.54
CA PHE A 153 -3.50 5.39 -1.24
C PHE A 153 -4.59 4.95 -0.28
N ALA A 154 -4.50 3.74 0.27
CA ALA A 154 -5.34 3.29 1.36
C ALA A 154 -4.60 3.43 2.69
N ALA A 155 -5.35 3.74 3.75
CA ALA A 155 -4.84 3.87 5.11
C ALA A 155 -4.41 2.50 5.68
N GLY A 156 -4.52 2.29 6.99
CA GLY A 156 -4.06 1.05 7.62
C GLY A 156 -4.85 -0.20 7.23
N VAL A 157 -4.13 -1.30 6.96
CA VAL A 157 -4.61 -2.67 7.12
C VAL A 157 -5.83 -2.98 6.26
N THR A 158 -7.02 -3.01 6.87
CA THR A 158 -8.27 -3.38 6.17
C THR A 158 -8.72 -2.35 5.14
N ALA A 159 -8.18 -1.13 5.18
CA ALA A 159 -8.44 -0.11 4.16
C ALA A 159 -8.03 -0.56 2.75
N GLY A 160 -7.14 -1.55 2.65
CA GLY A 160 -6.77 -2.16 1.37
C GLY A 160 -7.95 -2.78 0.61
N ILE A 161 -8.96 -3.31 1.32
CA ILE A 161 -10.16 -3.88 0.69
C ILE A 161 -10.97 -2.76 0.01
N ASP A 162 -11.22 -1.66 0.73
CA ASP A 162 -11.96 -0.51 0.21
C ASP A 162 -11.23 0.17 -0.95
N GLY A 163 -9.91 0.34 -0.80
CA GLY A 163 -9.06 0.91 -1.85
C GLY A 163 -9.07 0.05 -3.12
N ALA A 164 -9.03 -1.28 -2.96
CA ALA A 164 -9.10 -2.19 -4.09
C ALA A 164 -10.48 -2.20 -4.77
N LEU A 165 -11.58 -2.07 -4.01
CA LEU A 165 -12.92 -1.95 -4.59
C LEU A 165 -13.07 -0.64 -5.38
N ARG A 166 -12.53 0.46 -4.85
CA ARG A 166 -12.47 1.74 -5.57
C ARG A 166 -11.66 1.61 -6.86
N LEU A 167 -10.50 0.96 -6.80
CA LEU A 167 -9.67 0.72 -7.97
C LEU A 167 -10.35 -0.19 -9.00
N ALA A 168 -11.07 -1.23 -8.56
CA ALA A 168 -11.86 -2.09 -9.44
C ALA A 168 -12.93 -1.29 -10.19
N ALA A 169 -13.61 -0.35 -9.52
CA ALA A 169 -14.57 0.55 -10.16
C ALA A 169 -13.91 1.46 -11.20
N GLU A 170 -12.73 2.02 -10.90
CA GLU A 170 -11.99 2.86 -11.85
C GLU A 170 -11.49 2.11 -13.09
N LEU A 171 -11.19 0.81 -12.92
CA LEU A 171 -10.71 -0.07 -13.98
C LEU A 171 -11.86 -0.62 -14.85
N ARG A 172 -12.95 -1.11 -14.24
CA ARG A 172 -14.01 -1.91 -14.89
C ARG A 172 -15.44 -1.43 -14.60
N GLY A 173 -15.60 -0.24 -14.02
CA GLY A 173 -16.89 0.34 -13.69
C GLY A 173 -17.50 -0.16 -12.40
N ASP A 174 -18.46 0.63 -11.91
CA ASP A 174 -19.11 0.45 -10.61
C ASP A 174 -19.79 -0.92 -10.49
N ASP A 175 -20.42 -1.42 -11.55
CA ASP A 175 -21.14 -2.70 -11.50
C ASP A 175 -20.19 -3.89 -11.28
N THR A 176 -18.98 -3.84 -11.85
CA THR A 176 -17.94 -4.84 -11.56
C THR A 176 -17.55 -4.79 -10.09
N ALA A 177 -17.30 -3.60 -9.54
CA ALA A 177 -16.93 -3.45 -8.13
C ALA A 177 -18.06 -3.89 -7.19
N ARG A 178 -19.32 -3.55 -7.49
CA ARG A 178 -20.50 -3.99 -6.72
C ARG A 178 -20.66 -5.51 -6.76
N ALA A 179 -20.44 -6.14 -7.92
CA ALA A 179 -20.49 -7.59 -8.04
C ALA A 179 -19.40 -8.28 -7.20
N ILE A 180 -18.18 -7.75 -7.20
CA ILE A 180 -17.09 -8.26 -6.36
C ILE A 180 -17.43 -8.06 -4.87
N GLN A 181 -17.91 -6.88 -4.48
CA GLN A 181 -18.33 -6.58 -3.12
C GLN A 181 -19.41 -7.54 -2.63
N LEU A 182 -20.43 -7.80 -3.46
CA LEU A 182 -21.52 -8.73 -3.16
C LEU A 182 -21.00 -10.17 -3.03
N TYR A 183 -20.14 -10.62 -3.93
CA TYR A 183 -19.55 -11.95 -3.89
C TYR A 183 -18.78 -12.18 -2.57
N MET A 184 -18.03 -11.17 -2.13
CA MET A 184 -17.28 -11.22 -0.87
C MET A 184 -18.17 -11.09 0.37
N VAL A 185 -19.45 -10.75 0.18
CA VAL A 185 -20.36 -10.33 1.26
C VAL A 185 -19.68 -9.24 2.12
N TYR A 186 -19.03 -8.29 1.45
CA TYR A 186 -18.29 -7.23 2.13
C TYR A 186 -19.27 -6.16 2.65
N ALA A 187 -19.92 -6.51 3.75
CA ALA A 187 -20.83 -5.70 4.56
C ALA A 187 -20.36 -5.76 6.02
N PRO A 188 -19.26 -5.05 6.36
CA PRO A 188 -18.64 -5.18 7.67
C PRO A 188 -19.54 -4.68 8.80
N GLU A 189 -19.62 -5.44 9.89
CA GLU A 189 -20.31 -5.08 11.13
C GLU A 189 -19.31 -5.13 12.31
N PRO A 190 -18.42 -4.14 12.45
CA PRO A 190 -17.43 -4.14 13.53
C PRO A 190 -18.08 -4.16 14.91
N PRO A 191 -17.65 -5.04 15.84
CA PRO A 191 -18.24 -5.11 17.18
C PRO A 191 -17.83 -3.96 18.11
N PHE A 192 -16.87 -3.12 17.69
CA PHE A 192 -16.36 -1.99 18.47
C PHE A 192 -16.08 -0.80 17.55
N ASP A 193 -16.22 0.42 18.08
CA ASP A 193 -15.83 1.67 17.40
C ASP A 193 -14.42 2.12 17.83
N SER A 194 -13.42 1.29 17.52
CA SER A 194 -12.01 1.56 17.85
C SER A 194 -11.10 1.46 16.62
N GLY A 195 -11.68 1.63 15.42
CA GLY A 195 -10.97 1.47 14.15
C GLY A 195 -10.06 2.66 13.78
N THR A 196 -10.19 3.78 14.48
CA THR A 196 -9.44 5.03 14.22
C THR A 196 -8.93 5.64 15.54
N PRO A 197 -7.84 6.42 15.52
CA PRO A 197 -7.40 7.18 16.69
C PRO A 197 -8.46 8.12 17.26
N GLU A 198 -9.36 8.61 16.42
CA GLU A 198 -10.41 9.57 16.78
C GLU A 198 -11.57 8.93 17.55
N THR A 199 -11.85 7.64 17.30
CA THR A 199 -12.98 6.93 17.95
C THR A 199 -12.55 5.97 19.06
N ALA A 200 -11.31 5.46 19.03
CA ALA A 200 -10.80 4.56 20.06
C ALA A 200 -10.73 5.20 21.46
N PRO A 201 -11.01 4.44 22.54
CA PRO A 201 -10.80 4.93 23.91
C PRO A 201 -9.35 5.42 24.12
N PRO A 202 -9.12 6.54 24.83
CA PRO A 202 -7.80 7.16 24.97
C PRO A 202 -6.71 6.21 25.50
N GLU A 203 -7.06 5.34 26.44
CA GLU A 203 -6.16 4.34 27.02
C GLU A 203 -5.76 3.27 26.00
N ILE A 204 -6.68 2.84 25.13
CA ILE A 204 -6.41 1.88 24.06
C ILE A 204 -5.52 2.51 22.99
N LEU A 205 -5.77 3.79 22.65
CA LEU A 205 -4.90 4.53 21.74
C LEU A 205 -3.48 4.68 22.32
N GLN A 206 -3.36 5.01 23.61
CA GLN A 206 -2.07 5.15 24.28
C GLN A 206 -1.30 3.82 24.29
N GLN A 207 -1.95 2.71 24.66
CA GLN A 207 -1.36 1.38 24.62
C GLN A 207 -0.91 1.00 23.21
N SER A 208 -1.75 1.27 22.21
CA SER A 208 -1.44 0.99 20.80
C SER A 208 -0.23 1.79 20.33
N ARG A 209 -0.14 3.08 20.68
CA ARG A 209 1.05 3.92 20.39
C ARG A 209 2.31 3.38 21.04
N GLN A 210 2.24 2.95 22.29
CA GLN A 210 3.38 2.34 22.98
C GLN A 210 3.83 1.05 22.29
N ALA A 211 2.89 0.20 21.88
CA ALA A 211 3.18 -1.08 21.23
C ALA A 211 3.93 -0.92 19.88
N VAL A 212 3.67 0.15 19.14
CA VAL A 212 4.32 0.42 17.83
C VAL A 212 5.41 1.50 17.90
N ARG A 213 5.78 1.97 19.10
CA ARG A 213 6.70 3.09 19.28
C ARG A 213 8.06 2.85 18.62
N ALA A 214 8.70 1.73 18.96
CA ALA A 214 10.05 1.41 18.48
C ALA A 214 10.14 1.37 16.95
N ILE A 215 9.20 0.70 16.29
CA ILE A 215 9.17 0.64 14.82
C ILE A 215 8.83 1.99 14.19
N THR A 216 8.03 2.83 14.87
CA THR A 216 7.69 4.18 14.38
C THR A 216 8.90 5.11 14.44
N GLU A 217 9.65 5.10 15.55
CA GLU A 217 10.89 5.88 15.69
C GLU A 217 11.93 5.47 14.63
N GLN A 218 12.13 4.16 14.43
CA GLN A 218 13.04 3.66 13.39
C GLN A 218 12.62 4.07 11.97
N ARG A 219 11.31 4.05 11.68
CA ARG A 219 10.77 4.52 10.39
C ARG A 219 11.01 6.01 10.20
N GLU A 220 10.83 6.82 11.24
CA GLU A 220 11.06 8.26 11.15
C GLU A 220 12.52 8.59 10.83
N GLU A 221 13.47 7.98 11.53
CA GLU A 221 14.90 8.17 11.25
C GLU A 221 15.24 7.80 9.80
N THR A 222 14.69 6.67 9.33
CA THR A 222 14.89 6.19 7.96
C THR A 222 14.27 7.15 6.96
N ALA A 223 13.05 7.63 7.22
CA ALA A 223 12.36 8.57 6.36
C ALA A 223 13.14 9.88 6.21
N ARG A 224 13.71 10.41 7.30
CA ARG A 224 14.56 11.61 7.27
C ARG A 224 15.82 11.40 6.42
N ARG A 225 16.51 10.26 6.58
CA ARG A 225 17.69 9.92 5.75
C ARG A 225 17.34 9.84 4.26
N VAL A 226 16.23 9.18 3.93
CA VAL A 226 15.80 8.99 2.54
C VAL A 226 15.34 10.32 1.93
N ALA A 227 14.54 11.11 2.65
CA ALA A 227 14.09 12.43 2.22
C ALA A 227 15.27 13.36 1.89
N ALA A 228 16.31 13.36 2.72
CA ALA A 228 17.53 14.12 2.48
C ALA A 228 18.24 13.69 1.18
N ARG A 229 18.31 12.37 0.89
CA ARG A 229 18.86 11.85 -0.38
C ARG A 229 18.03 12.23 -1.60
N LEU A 230 16.70 12.31 -1.46
CA LEU A 230 15.78 12.69 -2.53
C LEU A 230 15.75 14.22 -2.79
N GLY A 231 16.38 15.02 -1.94
CA GLY A 231 16.36 16.49 -2.04
C GLY A 231 14.97 17.08 -1.85
N VAL A 232 14.10 16.42 -1.08
CA VAL A 232 12.80 16.98 -0.70
C VAL A 232 13.06 18.00 0.40
N ALA A 233 12.77 19.28 0.13
CA ALA A 233 12.79 20.31 1.15
C ALA A 233 11.70 20.00 2.19
N VAL A 234 12.11 19.56 3.38
CA VAL A 234 11.20 19.41 4.51
C VAL A 234 10.76 20.83 4.89
N GLN A 235 9.47 21.12 4.74
CA GLN A 235 8.93 22.40 5.23
C GLN A 235 8.95 22.37 6.76
N GLY A 236 9.81 23.21 7.36
CA GLY A 236 9.83 23.52 8.80
C GLY A 236 11.00 22.89 9.56
N ASP A 237 12.11 23.62 9.62
CA ASP A 237 12.86 23.84 10.86
C ASP A 237 12.43 25.20 11.43
#